data_AF-F6H2V8-F1
#
_entry.id   AF-F6H2V8-F1
#
_cell.length_a   1.000
_cell.length_b   1.000
_cell.length_c   1.000
_cell.angle_alpha   90.00
_cell.angle_beta   90.00
_cell.angle_gamma   90.00
#
_symmetry.space_group_name_H-M   'P 1'
#
loop_
_entity.id
_entity.type
_entity.pdbx_description
1 polymer ?
#
loop_
_entity_poly.entity_id
_entity_poly.type
_entity_poly.pdbx_seq_one_letter_code
_entity_poly.pdbx_strand_id
1 'polypeptide(L)'
;MAGPDLGVESVDSNDIITVLASEGIEFLLSGEGKVSLSSTEGKMICLFFSANWCRPCRTFTPQLVQIYNSLIKTGRMIEIIFISFDRDETGFGEHFKSMPWLAVPFNVDLHRRLSDHYHVDHIPSFIPLGLDGKSIEEDAIGLIEDYGASAFPFTSQRREELKAMDNAKRQGGKLEELLANEGRNHVISSSGREILVSELVGKTIGLYFAAHWCPPCRAFTAQLIEAYNKLVATRNQCFEIIFVSTDRDHQEFDLSLSNMPWLAIPYEDKARQDLCRIFDIKGIPALVLLGSDGKTISTNGRAIISSYGAMAFPFTESRTTEIEAALKEEGDALPRQVKDLKHEHILKLDMAKAYVCDSCKKLGRFWAFSCDVCDYDLHPTCVEEKQETYLEDPVMGLV
;
A
#
# COMPACT_ATOMS: atom_id res chain seq x y z
N MET A 1 22.64 -50.30 47.70
CA MET A 1 23.27 -49.39 46.73
C MET A 1 22.23 -48.39 46.31
N ALA A 2 22.39 -47.14 46.77
CA ALA A 2 21.53 -46.03 46.39
C ALA A 2 21.85 -45.62 44.94
N GLY A 3 20.82 -45.50 44.11
CA GLY A 3 20.93 -44.93 42.76
C GLY A 3 20.92 -43.40 42.84
N PRO A 4 21.52 -42.69 41.86
CA PRO A 4 21.71 -41.26 41.95
C PRO A 4 20.39 -40.52 41.79
N ASP A 5 20.18 -39.61 42.73
CA ASP A 5 19.19 -38.54 42.72
C ASP A 5 19.51 -37.61 41.53
N LEU A 6 18.73 -37.72 40.44
CA LEU A 6 18.80 -36.76 39.34
C LEU A 6 17.95 -35.56 39.76
N GLY A 7 18.64 -34.61 40.37
CA GLY A 7 18.11 -33.32 40.77
C GLY A 7 17.32 -32.68 39.63
N VAL A 8 16.11 -32.24 39.98
CA VAL A 8 15.35 -31.27 39.22
C VAL A 8 16.23 -30.03 39.11
N GLU A 9 16.82 -29.81 37.94
CA GLU A 9 17.44 -28.52 37.62
C GLU A 9 16.32 -27.48 37.68
N SER A 10 16.35 -26.67 38.73
CA SER A 10 15.53 -25.49 38.87
C SER A 10 15.90 -24.54 37.74
N VAL A 11 15.03 -24.46 36.73
CA VAL A 11 15.03 -23.36 35.78
C VAL A 11 14.86 -22.10 36.61
N ASP A 12 15.90 -21.26 36.69
CA ASP A 12 15.82 -19.89 37.19
C ASP A 12 14.78 -19.14 36.35
N SER A 13 13.50 -19.24 36.72
CA SER A 13 12.42 -18.60 35.98
C SER A 13 12.40 -17.13 36.37
N ASN A 14 13.10 -16.35 35.58
CA ASN A 14 12.98 -14.89 35.53
C ASN A 14 11.62 -14.46 34.94
N ASP A 15 10.56 -15.25 35.18
CA ASP A 15 9.20 -14.98 34.76
C ASP A 15 8.76 -13.60 35.28
N ILE A 16 7.89 -12.92 34.55
CA ILE A 16 7.44 -11.55 34.85
C ILE A 16 6.95 -11.41 36.29
N ILE A 17 6.36 -12.47 36.86
CA ILE A 17 5.93 -12.51 38.25
C ILE A 17 7.11 -12.23 39.20
N THR A 18 8.25 -12.86 38.97
CA THR A 18 9.48 -12.67 39.75
C THR A 18 9.99 -11.24 39.60
N VAL A 19 9.99 -10.71 38.37
CA VAL A 19 10.43 -9.32 38.11
C VAL A 19 9.54 -8.32 38.84
N LEU A 20 8.22 -8.42 38.69
CA LEU A 20 7.26 -7.53 39.35
C LEU A 20 7.35 -7.64 40.88
N ALA A 21 7.48 -8.85 41.43
CA ALA A 21 7.65 -9.05 42.86
C ALA A 21 8.97 -8.43 43.38
N SER A 22 10.07 -8.54 42.63
CA SER A 22 11.36 -7.92 42.99
C SER A 22 11.29 -6.39 43.03
N GLU A 23 10.37 -5.81 42.25
CA GLU A 23 10.08 -4.38 42.22
C GLU A 23 9.08 -3.93 43.31
N GLY A 24 8.66 -4.84 44.18
CA GLY A 24 7.74 -4.59 45.31
C GLY A 24 6.27 -4.62 44.93
N ILE A 25 5.90 -5.20 43.79
CA ILE A 25 4.50 -5.33 43.36
C ILE A 25 3.93 -6.63 43.92
N GLU A 26 2.88 -6.53 44.74
CA GLU A 26 2.21 -7.70 45.34
C GLU A 26 0.93 -8.12 44.60
N PHE A 27 0.33 -7.20 43.83
CA PHE A 27 -0.92 -7.43 43.10
C PHE A 27 -0.99 -6.56 41.84
N LEU A 28 -1.81 -6.97 40.88
CA LEU A 28 -2.19 -6.16 39.73
C LEU A 28 -3.60 -5.59 39.91
N LEU A 29 -3.90 -4.53 39.17
CA LEU A 29 -5.22 -3.92 39.10
C LEU A 29 -5.95 -4.42 37.85
N SER A 30 -7.22 -4.77 38.00
CA SER A 30 -8.19 -4.95 36.93
C SER A 30 -9.28 -3.86 37.05
N GLY A 31 -10.18 -3.79 36.07
CA GLY A 31 -11.37 -2.93 36.16
C GLY A 31 -12.30 -3.24 37.35
N GLU A 32 -12.18 -4.42 37.96
CA GLU A 32 -13.02 -4.88 39.06
C GLU A 32 -12.31 -4.86 40.43
N GLY A 33 -11.00 -4.64 40.47
CA GLY A 33 -10.24 -4.57 41.72
C GLY A 33 -8.84 -5.16 41.63
N LYS A 34 -8.35 -5.72 42.74
CA LYS A 34 -7.00 -6.29 42.83
C LYS A 34 -7.01 -7.76 42.44
N VAL A 35 -6.02 -8.19 41.66
CA VAL A 35 -5.81 -9.59 41.26
C VAL A 35 -4.40 -10.06 41.59
N SER A 36 -4.25 -11.37 41.85
CA SER A 36 -2.95 -12.00 42.11
C SER A 36 -2.04 -11.95 40.89
N LEU A 37 -0.71 -11.86 41.09
CA LEU A 37 0.28 -11.98 40.02
C LEU A 37 0.15 -13.33 39.29
N SER A 38 -0.17 -14.42 39.98
CA SER A 38 -0.37 -15.74 39.37
C SER A 38 -1.50 -15.80 38.33
N SER A 39 -2.35 -14.77 38.23
CA SER A 39 -3.37 -14.68 37.17
C SER A 39 -2.81 -14.50 35.76
N THR A 40 -1.50 -14.24 35.64
CA THR A 40 -0.77 -14.12 34.38
C THR A 40 -0.11 -15.43 33.94
N GLU A 41 -0.12 -16.47 34.77
CA GLU A 41 0.52 -17.76 34.46
C GLU A 41 -0.06 -18.41 33.20
N GLY A 42 0.82 -18.92 32.34
CA GLY A 42 0.45 -19.60 31.10
C GLY A 42 -0.10 -18.69 29.99
N LYS A 43 -0.04 -17.36 30.18
CA LYS A 43 -0.39 -16.38 29.14
C LYS A 43 0.86 -15.76 28.55
N MET A 44 0.78 -15.35 27.29
CA MET A 44 1.77 -14.43 26.72
C MET A 44 1.59 -13.05 27.34
N ILE A 45 2.63 -12.52 27.95
CA ILE A 45 2.57 -11.23 28.64
C ILE A 45 3.13 -10.14 27.74
N CYS A 46 2.40 -9.03 27.63
CA CYS A 46 2.87 -7.84 26.94
C CYS A 46 2.80 -6.64 27.89
N LEU A 47 3.90 -5.91 28.03
CA LEU A 47 3.94 -4.68 28.79
C LEU A 47 3.50 -3.52 27.90
N PHE A 48 2.59 -2.68 28.38
CA PHE A 48 2.13 -1.50 27.67
C PHE A 48 2.43 -0.24 28.47
N PHE A 49 3.40 0.53 28.01
CA PHE A 49 3.78 1.80 28.61
C PHE A 49 3.07 2.94 27.86
N SER A 50 2.23 3.69 28.58
CA SER A 50 1.29 4.64 27.99
C SER A 50 0.86 5.71 28.99
N ALA A 51 0.26 6.80 28.51
CA ALA A 51 -0.28 7.86 29.38
C ALA A 51 -1.48 8.57 28.74
N ASN A 52 -2.36 9.10 29.59
CA ASN A 52 -3.55 9.84 29.16
C ASN A 52 -3.18 11.11 28.39
N TRP A 53 -2.16 11.83 28.85
CA TRP A 53 -1.72 13.11 28.25
C TRP A 53 -1.06 12.94 26.87
N CYS A 54 -0.61 11.73 26.53
CA CYS A 54 0.11 11.39 25.30
C CYS A 54 -0.85 11.17 24.12
N ARG A 55 -0.79 12.02 23.09
CA ARG A 55 -1.69 11.91 21.92
C ARG A 55 -1.49 10.60 21.12
N PRO A 56 -0.26 10.18 20.75
CA PRO A 56 -0.08 8.90 20.05
C PRO A 56 -0.61 7.71 20.87
N CYS A 57 -0.44 7.75 22.19
CA CYS A 57 -0.97 6.76 23.11
C CYS A 57 -2.50 6.66 23.05
N ARG A 58 -3.20 7.81 23.07
CA ARG A 58 -4.66 7.86 22.93
C ARG A 58 -5.15 7.39 21.55
N THR A 59 -4.34 7.55 20.51
CA THR A 59 -4.67 7.05 19.16
C THR A 59 -4.49 5.53 19.07
N PHE A 60 -3.43 4.98 19.67
CA PHE A 60 -3.12 3.55 19.60
C PHE A 60 -4.00 2.69 20.52
N THR A 61 -4.35 3.20 21.71
CA THR A 61 -5.07 2.42 22.74
C THR A 61 -6.38 1.78 22.22
N PRO A 62 -7.29 2.50 21.52
CA PRO A 62 -8.51 1.88 20.99
C PRO A 62 -8.26 0.73 20.01
N GLN A 63 -7.23 0.84 19.16
CA GLN A 63 -6.83 -0.23 18.24
C GLN A 63 -6.31 -1.45 19.02
N LEU A 64 -5.46 -1.23 20.02
CA LEU A 64 -4.96 -2.31 20.87
C LEU A 64 -6.09 -3.02 21.64
N VAL A 65 -7.09 -2.28 22.13
CA VAL A 65 -8.30 -2.84 22.76
C VAL A 65 -9.05 -3.76 21.80
N GLN A 66 -9.27 -3.34 20.55
CA GLN A 66 -9.95 -4.16 19.54
C GLN A 66 -9.18 -5.46 19.27
N ILE A 67 -7.86 -5.37 19.15
CA ILE A 67 -6.99 -6.52 18.89
C ILE A 67 -6.98 -7.47 20.09
N TYR A 68 -6.79 -6.96 21.29
CA TYR A 68 -6.83 -7.74 22.52
C TYR A 68 -8.14 -8.53 22.63
N ASN A 69 -9.29 -7.85 22.46
CA ASN A 69 -10.60 -8.50 22.51
C ASN A 69 -10.77 -9.57 21.42
N SER A 70 -10.23 -9.34 20.21
CA SER A 70 -10.23 -10.34 19.13
C SER A 70 -9.38 -11.56 19.47
N LEU A 71 -8.21 -11.37 20.05
CA LEU A 71 -7.31 -12.45 20.49
C LEU A 71 -7.95 -13.29 21.60
N ILE A 72 -8.53 -12.66 22.62
CA ILE A 72 -9.25 -13.36 23.69
C ILE A 72 -10.45 -14.14 23.12
N LYS A 73 -11.25 -13.52 22.25
CA LYS A 73 -12.41 -14.17 21.61
C LYS A 73 -12.02 -15.40 20.77
N THR A 74 -10.83 -15.39 20.17
CA THR A 74 -10.29 -16.52 19.40
C THR A 74 -9.53 -17.54 20.26
N GLY A 75 -9.57 -17.41 21.59
CA GLY A 75 -8.98 -18.35 22.53
C GLY A 75 -7.46 -18.23 22.66
N ARG A 76 -6.86 -17.09 22.27
CA ARG A 76 -5.44 -16.83 22.49
C ARG A 76 -5.20 -16.46 23.94
N MET A 77 -4.17 -17.06 24.54
CA MET A 77 -3.76 -16.80 25.92
C MET A 77 -2.80 -15.61 25.93
N ILE A 78 -3.33 -14.42 26.16
CA ILE A 78 -2.58 -13.17 26.24
C ILE A 78 -3.05 -12.36 27.45
N GLU A 79 -2.13 -11.65 28.10
CA GLU A 79 -2.44 -10.60 29.06
C GLU A 79 -1.60 -9.37 28.77
N ILE A 80 -2.21 -8.19 28.88
CA ILE A 80 -1.47 -6.92 28.80
C ILE A 80 -1.34 -6.37 30.21
N ILE A 81 -0.14 -5.95 30.58
CA ILE A 81 0.11 -5.25 31.85
C ILE A 81 0.43 -3.81 31.51
N PHE A 82 -0.48 -2.90 31.86
CA PHE A 82 -0.34 -1.47 31.70
C PHE A 82 0.57 -0.87 32.76
N ILE A 83 1.54 -0.08 32.31
CA ILE A 83 2.44 0.73 33.14
C ILE A 83 2.23 2.20 32.76
N SER A 84 1.74 2.97 33.71
CA SER A 84 1.35 4.36 33.47
C SER A 84 2.53 5.31 33.58
N PHE A 85 2.63 6.18 32.58
CA PHE A 85 3.47 7.38 32.55
C PHE A 85 2.68 8.64 32.96
N ASP A 86 1.48 8.48 33.51
CA ASP A 86 0.71 9.61 34.05
C ASP A 86 1.40 10.18 35.29
N ARG A 87 1.14 11.46 35.56
CA ARG A 87 1.80 12.21 36.64
C ARG A 87 1.09 12.06 37.97
N ASP A 88 -0.15 11.61 37.94
CA ASP A 88 -1.02 11.47 39.10
C ASP A 88 -2.03 10.33 38.90
N GLU A 89 -2.65 9.92 40.02
CA GLU A 89 -3.60 8.82 40.08
C GLU A 89 -4.90 9.11 39.31
N THR A 90 -5.26 10.39 39.13
CA THR A 90 -6.44 10.79 38.35
C THR A 90 -6.23 10.49 36.87
N GLY A 91 -5.11 10.96 36.30
CA GLY A 91 -4.75 10.70 34.90
C GLY A 91 -4.61 9.21 34.62
N PHE A 92 -3.97 8.47 35.53
CA PHE A 92 -3.90 7.01 35.48
C PHE A 92 -5.30 6.38 35.42
N GLY A 93 -6.18 6.73 36.36
CA GLY A 93 -7.51 6.16 36.46
C GLY A 93 -8.40 6.49 35.25
N GLU A 94 -8.30 7.71 34.70
CA GLU A 94 -9.01 8.08 33.48
C GLU A 94 -8.59 7.25 32.28
N HIS A 95 -7.28 7.00 32.10
CA HIS A 95 -6.76 6.20 30.99
C HIS A 95 -7.14 4.73 31.13
N PHE A 96 -6.91 4.17 32.32
CA PHE A 96 -7.09 2.76 32.62
C PHE A 96 -8.55 2.30 32.52
N LYS A 97 -9.53 3.18 32.79
CA LYS A 97 -10.97 2.89 32.64
C LYS A 97 -11.36 2.32 31.27
N SER A 98 -10.63 2.68 30.22
CA SER A 98 -10.91 2.24 28.84
C SER A 98 -10.22 0.94 28.46
N MET A 99 -9.40 0.37 29.34
CA MET A 99 -8.54 -0.78 29.07
C MET A 99 -9.12 -2.06 29.69
N PRO A 100 -9.27 -3.15 28.91
CA PRO A 100 -9.82 -4.42 29.39
C PRO A 100 -8.79 -5.34 30.09
N TRP A 101 -7.54 -4.89 30.21
CA TRP A 101 -6.40 -5.66 30.68
C TRP A 101 -5.93 -5.19 32.06
N LEU A 102 -4.83 -5.77 32.56
CA LEU A 102 -4.32 -5.50 33.91
C LEU A 102 -3.40 -4.28 33.95
N ALA A 103 -3.17 -3.71 35.13
CA ALA A 103 -2.20 -2.65 35.36
C ALA A 103 -1.38 -2.88 36.62
N VAL A 104 -0.14 -2.39 36.65
CA VAL A 104 0.58 -2.24 37.92
C VAL A 104 -0.04 -1.10 38.73
N PRO A 105 -0.02 -1.15 40.07
CA PRO A 105 -0.49 -0.03 40.89
C PRO A 105 0.23 1.27 40.55
N PHE A 106 -0.49 2.40 40.53
CA PHE A 106 0.10 3.68 40.19
C PHE A 106 1.21 4.08 41.16
N ASN A 107 2.43 4.19 40.65
CA ASN A 107 3.58 4.66 41.39
C ASN A 107 4.60 5.29 40.43
N VAL A 108 4.90 6.58 40.66
CA VAL A 108 5.75 7.39 39.77
C VAL A 108 7.21 6.88 39.75
N ASP A 109 7.70 6.31 40.85
CA ASP A 109 9.05 5.75 40.88
C ASP A 109 9.11 4.34 40.30
N LEU A 110 8.00 3.58 40.39
CA LEU A 110 7.92 2.24 39.83
C LEU A 110 8.00 2.24 38.30
N HIS A 111 7.25 3.13 37.62
CA HIS A 111 7.33 3.15 36.16
C HIS A 111 8.74 3.48 35.68
N ARG A 112 9.49 4.35 36.39
CA ARG A 112 10.88 4.69 36.04
C ARG A 112 11.78 3.45 36.10
N ARG A 113 11.70 2.67 37.17
CA ARG A 113 12.50 1.43 37.32
C ARG A 113 12.15 0.40 36.25
N LEU A 114 10.86 0.22 35.96
CA LEU A 114 10.41 -0.67 34.89
C LEU A 114 10.85 -0.17 33.50
N SER A 115 10.80 1.14 33.25
CA SER A 115 11.31 1.72 32.00
C SER A 115 12.81 1.48 31.85
N ASP A 116 13.60 1.65 32.91
CA ASP A 116 15.04 1.38 32.88
C ASP A 116 15.32 -0.12 32.61
N HIS A 117 14.55 -1.02 33.24
CA HIS A 117 14.70 -2.48 33.09
C HIS A 117 14.37 -2.96 31.67
N TYR A 118 13.32 -2.42 31.06
CA TYR A 118 12.87 -2.80 29.71
C TYR A 118 13.32 -1.84 28.61
N HIS A 119 14.24 -0.92 28.92
CA HIS A 119 14.82 0.06 28.00
C HIS A 119 13.77 0.90 27.24
N VAL A 120 12.80 1.45 27.99
CA VAL A 120 11.70 2.26 27.45
C VAL A 120 12.04 3.75 27.47
N ASP A 121 12.38 4.28 26.30
CA ASP A 121 12.74 5.70 26.14
C ASP A 121 11.59 6.59 25.64
N HIS A 122 10.49 6.01 25.17
CA HIS A 122 9.34 6.75 24.63
C HIS A 122 8.01 6.03 24.86
N ILE A 123 6.91 6.77 24.75
CA ILE A 123 5.55 6.25 24.80
C ILE A 123 4.75 6.65 23.55
N PRO A 124 3.83 5.80 23.06
CA PRO A 124 3.53 4.47 23.57
C PRO A 124 4.67 3.48 23.29
N SER A 125 4.87 2.52 24.20
CA SER A 125 5.73 1.35 23.98
C SER A 125 4.96 0.08 24.32
N PHE A 126 5.00 -0.91 23.44
CA PHE A 126 4.34 -2.20 23.62
C PHE A 126 5.39 -3.31 23.49
N ILE A 127 5.64 -4.04 24.58
CA ILE A 127 6.79 -4.93 24.71
C ILE A 127 6.28 -6.34 25.01
N PRO A 128 6.27 -7.25 24.02
CA PRO A 128 5.99 -8.67 24.23
C PRO A 128 7.13 -9.30 25.03
N LEU A 129 6.78 -10.16 26.00
CA LEU A 129 7.74 -10.90 26.81
C LEU A 129 7.84 -12.35 26.36
N GLY A 130 9.06 -12.89 26.38
CA GLY A 130 9.32 -14.32 26.27
C GLY A 130 8.86 -15.09 27.51
N LEU A 131 8.89 -16.42 27.42
CA LEU A 131 8.59 -17.29 28.57
C LEU A 131 9.57 -17.11 29.74
N ASP A 132 10.76 -16.56 29.47
CA ASP A 132 11.77 -16.22 30.47
C ASP A 132 11.62 -14.80 31.02
N GLY A 133 10.50 -14.12 30.75
CA GLY A 133 10.19 -12.76 31.19
C GLY A 133 11.00 -11.65 30.51
N LYS A 134 11.91 -11.98 29.59
CA LYS A 134 12.70 -10.98 28.86
C LYS A 134 11.91 -10.36 27.72
N SER A 135 12.23 -9.11 27.39
CA SER A 135 11.69 -8.45 26.22
C SER A 135 12.07 -9.19 24.94
N ILE A 136 11.08 -9.35 24.06
CA ILE A 136 11.32 -9.72 22.67
C ILE A 136 11.66 -8.42 21.94
N GLU A 137 12.88 -8.34 21.39
CA GLU A 137 13.32 -7.19 20.59
C GLU A 137 12.52 -7.14 19.29
N GLU A 138 11.41 -6.39 19.32
CA GLU A 138 10.52 -6.27 18.18
C GLU A 138 9.78 -4.94 18.18
N ASP A 139 9.61 -4.34 16.99
CA ASP A 139 8.69 -3.21 16.79
C ASP A 139 7.24 -3.71 16.77
N ALA A 140 6.74 -4.08 17.95
CA ALA A 140 5.42 -4.68 18.09
C ALA A 140 4.30 -3.70 17.76
N ILE A 141 4.49 -2.39 17.96
CA ILE A 141 3.52 -1.36 17.55
C ILE A 141 3.40 -1.35 16.03
N GLY A 142 4.50 -1.23 15.29
CA GLY A 142 4.47 -1.26 13.83
C GLY A 142 3.90 -2.58 13.30
N LEU A 143 4.21 -3.71 13.95
CA LEU A 143 3.64 -5.01 13.59
C LEU A 143 2.12 -5.07 13.79
N ILE A 144 1.62 -4.49 14.89
CA ILE A 144 0.20 -4.36 15.18
C ILE A 144 -0.50 -3.43 14.19
N GLU A 145 0.12 -2.32 13.84
CA GLU A 145 -0.41 -1.38 12.84
C GLU A 145 -0.54 -2.06 11.47
N ASP A 146 0.49 -2.81 11.07
CA ASP A 146 0.55 -3.51 9.78
C ASP A 146 -0.43 -4.70 9.70
N TYR A 147 -0.48 -5.55 10.74
CA TYR A 147 -1.13 -6.87 10.66
C TYR A 147 -2.28 -7.06 11.66
N GLY A 148 -2.46 -6.17 12.62
CA GLY A 148 -3.49 -6.28 13.66
C GLY A 148 -3.33 -7.55 14.50
N ALA A 149 -4.43 -8.25 14.78
CA ALA A 149 -4.40 -9.47 15.59
C ALA A 149 -3.56 -10.61 14.97
N SER A 150 -3.39 -10.64 13.65
CA SER A 150 -2.55 -11.62 12.96
C SER A 150 -1.07 -11.54 13.35
N ALA A 151 -0.65 -10.40 13.91
CA ALA A 151 0.69 -10.16 14.43
C ALA A 151 1.04 -11.04 15.63
N PHE A 152 0.06 -11.52 16.40
CA PHE A 152 0.28 -12.41 17.54
C PHE A 152 1.02 -13.69 17.10
N PRO A 153 2.06 -14.16 17.80
CA PRO A 153 2.53 -13.76 19.14
C PRO A 153 3.54 -12.58 19.18
N PHE A 154 3.53 -11.67 18.21
CA PHE A 154 4.37 -10.47 18.17
C PHE A 154 5.88 -10.76 18.23
N THR A 155 6.30 -11.89 17.63
CA THR A 155 7.71 -12.29 17.55
C THR A 155 8.30 -11.94 16.19
N SER A 156 9.62 -11.86 16.12
CA SER A 156 10.34 -11.68 14.84
C SER A 156 10.10 -12.82 13.86
N GLN A 157 10.02 -14.05 14.36
CA GLN A 157 9.59 -15.19 13.53
C GLN A 157 8.20 -14.95 12.94
N ARG A 158 7.24 -14.47 13.74
CA ARG A 158 5.90 -14.20 13.25
C ARG A 158 5.88 -13.06 12.22
N ARG A 159 6.68 -12.02 12.42
CA ARG A 159 6.87 -10.94 11.43
C ARG A 159 7.39 -11.50 10.11
N GLU A 160 8.38 -12.38 10.14
CA GLU A 160 8.94 -13.02 8.94
C GLU A 160 7.91 -13.87 8.20
N GLU A 161 7.11 -14.65 8.93
CA GLU A 161 6.00 -15.42 8.38
C GLU A 161 4.99 -14.51 7.66
N LEU A 162 4.58 -13.40 8.30
CA LEU A 162 3.62 -12.45 7.74
C LEU A 162 4.18 -11.75 6.51
N LYS A 163 5.46 -11.35 6.53
CA LYS A 163 6.15 -10.79 5.36
C LYS A 163 6.25 -11.81 4.22
N ALA A 164 6.47 -13.09 4.53
CA ALA A 164 6.47 -14.15 3.52
C ALA A 164 5.08 -14.33 2.90
N MET A 165 4.02 -14.27 3.70
CA MET A 165 2.63 -14.29 3.21
C MET A 165 2.35 -13.11 2.28
N ASP A 166 2.79 -11.91 2.64
CA ASP A 166 2.67 -10.72 1.77
C ASP A 166 3.44 -10.87 0.47
N ASN A 167 4.67 -11.37 0.54
CA ASN A 167 5.49 -11.61 -0.64
C ASN A 167 4.82 -12.61 -1.59
N ALA A 168 4.20 -13.67 -1.05
CA ALA A 168 3.42 -14.61 -1.84
C ALA A 168 2.20 -13.93 -2.49
N LYS A 169 1.44 -13.12 -1.75
CA LYS A 169 0.33 -12.32 -2.29
C LYS A 169 0.77 -11.32 -3.34
N ARG A 170 1.94 -10.68 -3.15
CA ARG A 170 2.55 -9.73 -4.10
C ARG A 170 2.97 -10.42 -5.40
N GLN A 171 3.48 -11.65 -5.34
CA GLN A 171 3.76 -12.44 -6.55
C GLN A 171 2.47 -12.77 -7.32
N GLY A 172 1.38 -12.97 -6.58
CA GLY A 172 0.04 -13.18 -7.12
C GLY A 172 -0.22 -14.63 -7.51
N GLY A 173 -1.16 -14.84 -8.42
CA GLY A 173 -1.60 -16.15 -8.89
C GLY A 173 -2.94 -16.61 -8.31
N LYS A 174 -3.46 -15.90 -7.31
CA LYS A 174 -4.75 -16.17 -6.66
C LYS A 174 -5.45 -14.86 -6.33
N LEU A 175 -6.29 -14.41 -7.24
CA LEU A 175 -6.94 -13.10 -7.14
C LEU A 175 -7.87 -13.02 -5.93
N GLU A 176 -8.56 -14.11 -5.61
CA GLU A 176 -9.46 -14.18 -4.45
C GLU A 176 -8.69 -14.04 -3.12
N GLU A 177 -7.52 -14.65 -2.96
CA GLU A 177 -6.73 -14.50 -1.73
C GLU A 177 -6.15 -13.08 -1.55
N LEU A 178 -6.05 -12.33 -2.65
CA LEU A 178 -5.56 -10.96 -2.66
C LEU A 178 -6.69 -9.94 -2.39
N LEU A 179 -7.86 -10.15 -3.00
CA LEU A 179 -8.95 -9.19 -2.99
C LEU A 179 -10.13 -9.59 -2.12
N ALA A 180 -10.23 -10.81 -1.64
CA ALA A 180 -11.28 -11.24 -0.71
C ALA A 180 -10.69 -11.53 0.68
N ASN A 181 -11.55 -11.54 1.69
CA ASN A 181 -11.23 -11.92 3.06
C ASN A 181 -12.43 -12.65 3.70
N GLU A 182 -12.31 -13.11 4.94
CA GLU A 182 -13.37 -13.87 5.63
C GLU A 182 -14.72 -13.13 5.72
N GLY A 183 -14.73 -11.80 5.62
CA GLY A 183 -15.93 -10.96 5.70
C GLY A 183 -16.42 -10.38 4.36
N ARG A 184 -15.64 -10.48 3.27
CA ARG A 184 -15.97 -9.88 1.97
C ARG A 184 -15.39 -10.66 0.80
N ASN A 185 -16.25 -10.99 -0.17
CA ASN A 185 -15.91 -11.67 -1.42
C ASN A 185 -16.26 -10.86 -2.69
N HIS A 186 -16.59 -9.57 -2.55
CA HIS A 186 -17.04 -8.71 -3.64
C HIS A 186 -16.28 -7.39 -3.68
N VAL A 187 -16.28 -6.72 -4.82
CA VAL A 187 -15.91 -5.29 -4.98
C VAL A 187 -17.15 -4.50 -5.36
N ILE A 188 -17.09 -3.17 -5.30
CA ILE A 188 -18.25 -2.31 -5.57
C ILE A 188 -18.04 -1.46 -6.82
N SER A 189 -19.12 -1.18 -7.53
CA SER A 189 -19.17 -0.18 -8.60
C SER A 189 -19.58 1.19 -8.06
N SER A 190 -19.44 2.24 -8.87
CA SER A 190 -19.90 3.60 -8.53
C SER A 190 -21.41 3.72 -8.29
N SER A 191 -22.22 2.77 -8.77
CA SER A 191 -23.65 2.70 -8.47
C SER A 191 -23.96 1.92 -7.19
N GLY A 192 -22.94 1.49 -6.44
CA GLY A 192 -23.08 0.66 -5.23
C GLY A 192 -23.43 -0.81 -5.51
N ARG A 193 -23.43 -1.27 -6.77
CA ARG A 193 -23.59 -2.71 -7.04
C ARG A 193 -22.34 -3.47 -6.60
N GLU A 194 -22.55 -4.60 -5.95
CA GLU A 194 -21.52 -5.58 -5.60
C GLU A 194 -21.25 -6.52 -6.78
N ILE A 195 -19.98 -6.78 -7.05
CA ILE A 195 -19.49 -7.70 -8.08
C ILE A 195 -18.60 -8.72 -7.37
N LEU A 196 -18.83 -10.02 -7.54
CA LEU A 196 -18.03 -11.04 -6.88
C LEU A 196 -16.59 -11.03 -7.43
N VAL A 197 -15.60 -11.23 -6.56
CA VAL A 197 -14.18 -11.31 -6.99
C VAL A 197 -13.96 -12.48 -7.97
N SER A 198 -14.73 -13.56 -7.84
CA SER A 198 -14.69 -14.70 -8.77
C SER A 198 -15.07 -14.32 -10.20
N GLU A 199 -15.89 -13.28 -10.41
CA GLU A 199 -16.23 -12.78 -11.76
C GLU A 199 -15.08 -12.01 -12.42
N LEU A 200 -14.03 -11.68 -11.65
CA LEU A 200 -12.85 -10.97 -12.14
C LEU A 200 -11.70 -11.92 -12.50
N VAL A 201 -11.80 -13.19 -12.11
CA VAL A 201 -10.78 -14.21 -12.42
C VAL A 201 -10.66 -14.39 -13.94
N GLY A 202 -9.43 -14.45 -14.45
CA GLY A 202 -9.15 -14.52 -15.88
C GLY A 202 -9.04 -13.17 -16.58
N LYS A 203 -9.39 -12.05 -15.92
CA LYS A 203 -9.16 -10.70 -16.44
C LYS A 203 -7.78 -10.19 -16.04
N THR A 204 -7.19 -9.33 -16.88
CA THR A 204 -6.06 -8.49 -16.45
C THR A 204 -6.60 -7.41 -15.51
N ILE A 205 -6.01 -7.25 -14.33
CA ILE A 205 -6.50 -6.34 -13.29
C ILE A 205 -5.49 -5.22 -13.04
N GLY A 206 -5.95 -3.98 -13.01
CA GLY A 206 -5.19 -2.84 -12.50
C GLY A 206 -5.63 -2.47 -11.09
N LEU A 207 -4.76 -2.63 -10.08
CA LEU A 207 -5.00 -2.09 -8.73
C LEU A 207 -4.54 -0.63 -8.70
N TYR A 208 -5.51 0.29 -8.69
CA TYR A 208 -5.24 1.72 -8.77
C TYR A 208 -5.31 2.38 -7.40
N PHE A 209 -4.17 2.83 -6.89
CA PHE A 209 -4.04 3.51 -5.60
C PHE A 209 -4.02 5.02 -5.81
N ALA A 210 -5.04 5.70 -5.30
CA ALA A 210 -5.20 7.15 -5.44
C ALA A 210 -6.16 7.73 -4.41
N ALA A 211 -6.24 9.06 -4.38
CA ALA A 211 -7.18 9.82 -3.58
C ALA A 211 -7.63 11.11 -4.29
N HIS A 212 -8.78 11.62 -3.90
CA HIS A 212 -9.40 12.84 -4.40
C HIS A 212 -8.53 14.08 -4.10
N TRP A 213 -8.02 14.15 -2.87
CA TRP A 213 -7.22 15.27 -2.37
C TRP A 213 -5.87 15.43 -3.09
N CYS A 214 -5.42 14.41 -3.84
CA CYS A 214 -4.11 14.34 -4.50
C CYS A 214 -4.13 14.93 -5.92
N PRO A 215 -3.47 16.07 -6.20
CA PRO A 215 -3.46 16.68 -7.54
C PRO A 215 -2.79 15.82 -8.63
N PRO A 216 -1.62 15.19 -8.42
CA PRO A 216 -1.02 14.30 -9.41
C PRO A 216 -1.93 13.12 -9.77
N CYS A 217 -2.76 12.66 -8.83
CA CYS A 217 -3.73 11.60 -9.04
C CYS A 217 -4.78 12.01 -10.07
N ARG A 218 -5.33 13.22 -9.99
CA ARG A 218 -6.33 13.72 -10.97
C ARG A 218 -5.79 13.71 -12.40
N ALA A 219 -4.55 14.15 -12.60
CA ALA A 219 -3.91 14.15 -13.91
C ALA A 219 -3.71 12.74 -14.47
N PHE A 220 -3.29 11.80 -13.63
CA PHE A 220 -3.13 10.41 -14.04
C PHE A 220 -4.47 9.69 -14.26
N THR A 221 -5.49 9.94 -13.44
CA THR A 221 -6.84 9.37 -13.60
C THR A 221 -7.40 9.66 -14.99
N ALA A 222 -7.24 10.88 -15.52
CA ALA A 222 -7.69 11.20 -16.87
C ALA A 222 -7.01 10.34 -17.96
N GLN A 223 -5.69 10.13 -17.86
CA GLN A 223 -4.94 9.25 -18.76
C GLN A 223 -5.38 7.79 -18.62
N LEU A 224 -5.63 7.35 -17.39
CA LEU A 224 -6.05 5.99 -17.09
C LEU A 224 -7.46 5.71 -17.64
N ILE A 225 -8.39 6.67 -17.52
CA ILE A 225 -9.73 6.58 -18.13
C ILE A 225 -9.63 6.44 -19.64
N GLU A 226 -8.78 7.21 -20.30
CA GLU A 226 -8.59 7.11 -21.76
C GLU A 226 -8.08 5.71 -22.15
N ALA A 227 -7.07 5.19 -21.46
CA ALA A 227 -6.53 3.86 -21.72
C ALA A 227 -7.57 2.76 -21.44
N TYR A 228 -8.27 2.86 -20.31
CA TYR A 228 -9.32 1.91 -19.91
C TYR A 228 -10.45 1.84 -20.94
N ASN A 229 -11.00 2.99 -21.35
CA ASN A 229 -12.09 3.04 -22.32
C ASN A 229 -11.69 2.42 -23.67
N LYS A 230 -10.46 2.67 -24.15
CA LYS A 230 -9.93 2.04 -25.36
C LYS A 230 -9.83 0.52 -25.22
N LEU A 231 -9.36 0.03 -24.08
CA LEU A 231 -9.21 -1.41 -23.84
C LEU A 231 -10.57 -2.12 -23.71
N VAL A 232 -11.50 -1.55 -22.96
CA VAL A 232 -12.86 -2.10 -22.83
C VAL A 232 -13.55 -2.19 -24.20
N ALA A 233 -13.41 -1.16 -25.04
CA ALA A 233 -14.01 -1.14 -26.37
C ALA A 233 -13.39 -2.16 -27.36
N THR A 234 -12.10 -2.48 -27.22
CA THR A 234 -11.36 -3.30 -28.21
C THR A 234 -11.08 -4.72 -27.76
N ARG A 235 -11.16 -5.02 -26.45
CA ARG A 235 -10.71 -6.29 -25.87
C ARG A 235 -11.79 -7.04 -25.10
N ASN A 236 -13.07 -6.86 -25.45
CA ASN A 236 -14.20 -7.61 -24.90
C ASN A 236 -14.16 -7.77 -23.36
N GLN A 237 -13.87 -6.68 -22.64
CA GLN A 237 -13.81 -6.63 -21.16
C GLN A 237 -12.73 -7.52 -20.50
N CYS A 238 -11.64 -7.85 -21.20
CA CYS A 238 -10.50 -8.58 -20.61
C CYS A 238 -9.63 -7.75 -19.65
N PHE A 239 -9.91 -6.46 -19.47
CA PHE A 239 -9.20 -5.56 -18.55
C PHE A 239 -10.20 -4.90 -17.61
N GLU A 240 -9.90 -4.90 -16.31
CA GLU A 240 -10.68 -4.22 -15.28
C GLU A 240 -9.75 -3.47 -14.31
N ILE A 241 -10.22 -2.37 -13.74
CA ILE A 241 -9.50 -1.63 -12.71
C ILE A 241 -10.25 -1.76 -11.38
N ILE A 242 -9.48 -1.92 -10.31
CA ILE A 242 -9.99 -1.91 -8.93
C ILE A 242 -9.31 -0.77 -8.21
N PHE A 243 -10.11 0.24 -7.89
CA PHE A 243 -9.70 1.39 -7.12
C PHE A 243 -9.48 1.00 -5.66
N VAL A 244 -8.27 1.27 -5.18
CA VAL A 244 -7.86 1.11 -3.79
C VAL A 244 -7.69 2.52 -3.22
N SER A 245 -8.76 3.03 -2.64
CA SER A 245 -8.79 4.41 -2.15
C SER A 245 -7.84 4.62 -0.97
N THR A 246 -7.11 5.74 -1.01
CA THR A 246 -6.36 6.30 0.12
C THR A 246 -6.98 7.63 0.59
N ASP A 247 -8.27 7.82 0.31
CA ASP A 247 -9.06 8.97 0.79
C ASP A 247 -9.20 8.94 2.31
N ARG A 248 -9.43 10.12 2.91
CA ARG A 248 -9.42 10.30 4.37
C ARG A 248 -10.77 10.04 5.01
N ASP A 249 -11.84 10.15 4.22
CA ASP A 249 -13.21 9.92 4.63
C ASP A 249 -14.07 9.39 3.47
N HIS A 250 -15.31 8.98 3.79
CA HIS A 250 -16.29 8.50 2.82
C HIS A 250 -16.66 9.55 1.78
N GLN A 251 -16.70 10.84 2.16
CA GLN A 251 -17.11 11.89 1.24
C GLN A 251 -16.08 12.04 0.11
N GLU A 252 -14.79 12.06 0.45
CA GLU A 252 -13.70 12.06 -0.52
C GLU A 252 -13.70 10.78 -1.39
N PHE A 253 -13.98 9.62 -0.78
CA PHE A 253 -14.11 8.34 -1.50
C PHE A 253 -15.23 8.37 -2.55
N ASP A 254 -16.43 8.83 -2.18
CA ASP A 254 -17.58 8.91 -3.09
C ASP A 254 -17.31 9.88 -4.25
N LEU A 255 -16.62 10.99 -3.98
CA LEU A 255 -16.18 11.95 -5.00
C LEU A 255 -15.14 11.34 -5.95
N SER A 256 -14.20 10.53 -5.45
CA SER A 256 -13.28 9.77 -6.29
C SER A 256 -14.04 8.78 -7.18
N LEU A 257 -14.87 7.94 -6.58
CA LEU A 257 -15.53 6.82 -7.24
C LEU A 257 -16.55 7.27 -8.30
N SER A 258 -17.29 8.35 -8.05
CA SER A 258 -18.27 8.90 -9.00
C SER A 258 -17.65 9.38 -10.32
N ASN A 259 -16.34 9.68 -10.33
CA ASN A 259 -15.60 10.12 -11.51
C ASN A 259 -14.85 8.98 -12.22
N MET A 260 -15.00 7.74 -11.76
CA MET A 260 -14.27 6.58 -12.27
C MET A 260 -15.22 5.54 -12.89
N PRO A 261 -14.90 4.97 -14.07
CA PRO A 261 -15.75 3.99 -14.77
C PRO A 261 -15.54 2.53 -14.31
N TRP A 262 -14.79 2.31 -13.22
CA TRP A 262 -14.31 1.00 -12.78
C TRP A 262 -14.74 0.68 -11.35
N LEU A 263 -14.31 -0.48 -10.84
CA LEU A 263 -14.70 -1.02 -9.54
C LEU A 263 -13.81 -0.48 -8.41
N ALA A 264 -14.20 -0.69 -7.15
CA ALA A 264 -13.46 -0.27 -5.98
C ALA A 264 -13.54 -1.28 -4.83
N ILE A 265 -12.51 -1.31 -3.99
CA ILE A 265 -12.60 -1.91 -2.66
C ILE A 265 -13.49 -1.01 -1.80
N PRO A 266 -14.48 -1.55 -1.06
CA PRO A 266 -15.30 -0.75 -0.15
C PRO A 266 -14.47 0.07 0.82
N TYR A 267 -14.92 1.30 1.13
CA TYR A 267 -14.13 2.22 1.94
C TYR A 267 -13.82 1.67 3.34
N GLU A 268 -14.75 0.96 3.99
CA GLU A 268 -14.48 0.43 5.34
C GLU A 268 -13.63 -0.85 5.36
N ASP A 269 -13.28 -1.39 4.20
CA ASP A 269 -12.56 -2.66 4.15
C ASP A 269 -11.05 -2.47 4.36
N LYS A 270 -10.51 -3.24 5.31
CA LYS A 270 -9.07 -3.24 5.66
C LYS A 270 -8.17 -3.66 4.50
N ALA A 271 -8.70 -4.35 3.49
CA ALA A 271 -7.93 -4.71 2.30
C ALA A 271 -7.31 -3.48 1.62
N ARG A 272 -7.85 -2.27 1.79
CA ARG A 272 -7.21 -1.05 1.29
C ARG A 272 -5.81 -0.85 1.90
N GLN A 273 -5.70 -0.93 3.22
CA GLN A 273 -4.43 -0.82 3.93
C GLN A 273 -3.54 -2.04 3.67
N ASP A 274 -4.11 -3.25 3.67
CA ASP A 274 -3.35 -4.47 3.40
C ASP A 274 -2.74 -4.46 1.99
N LEU A 275 -3.46 -3.99 0.97
CA LEU A 275 -2.94 -3.89 -0.40
C LEU A 275 -1.83 -2.83 -0.51
N CYS A 276 -1.95 -1.70 0.19
CA CYS A 276 -0.86 -0.72 0.27
C CYS A 276 0.41 -1.34 0.87
N ARG A 277 0.28 -2.12 1.95
CA ARG A 277 1.39 -2.83 2.59
C ARG A 277 1.95 -3.93 1.70
N ILE A 278 1.08 -4.80 1.17
CA ILE A 278 1.46 -5.93 0.30
C ILE A 278 2.22 -5.43 -0.93
N PHE A 279 1.82 -4.32 -1.57
CA PHE A 279 2.51 -3.82 -2.75
C PHE A 279 3.55 -2.73 -2.47
N ASP A 280 3.86 -2.48 -1.19
CA ASP A 280 4.79 -1.45 -0.73
C ASP A 280 4.53 -0.06 -1.33
N ILE A 281 3.26 0.35 -1.34
CA ILE A 281 2.83 1.62 -1.92
C ILE A 281 3.25 2.77 -0.99
N LYS A 282 4.35 3.44 -1.34
CA LYS A 282 4.88 4.60 -0.60
C LYS A 282 4.32 5.95 -1.07
N GLY A 283 3.69 6.00 -2.24
CA GLY A 283 3.20 7.24 -2.83
C GLY A 283 2.11 6.99 -3.86
N ILE A 284 1.28 8.01 -4.05
CA ILE A 284 0.16 8.00 -5.00
C ILE A 284 0.33 9.12 -6.04
N PRO A 285 -0.20 8.95 -7.27
CA PRO A 285 -0.90 7.77 -7.77
C PRO A 285 0.06 6.58 -7.98
N ALA A 286 -0.43 5.36 -7.76
CA ALA A 286 0.27 4.12 -8.11
C ALA A 286 -0.69 3.15 -8.80
N LEU A 287 -0.17 2.33 -9.71
CA LEU A 287 -0.96 1.34 -10.44
C LEU A 287 -0.16 0.05 -10.51
N VAL A 288 -0.68 -1.01 -9.90
CA VAL A 288 -0.14 -2.37 -10.00
C VAL A 288 -0.96 -3.12 -11.03
N LEU A 289 -0.28 -3.84 -11.93
CA LEU A 289 -0.89 -4.60 -13.01
C LEU A 289 -0.73 -6.09 -12.74
N LEU A 290 -1.85 -6.79 -12.72
CA LEU A 290 -1.96 -8.24 -12.56
C LEU A 290 -2.45 -8.85 -13.87
N GLY A 291 -1.85 -9.97 -14.25
CA GLY A 291 -2.25 -10.73 -15.43
C GLY A 291 -3.56 -11.49 -15.24
N SER A 292 -4.05 -12.08 -16.31
CA SER A 292 -5.23 -12.95 -16.29
C SER A 292 -5.05 -14.20 -15.44
N ASP A 293 -3.81 -14.63 -15.21
CA ASP A 293 -3.46 -15.70 -14.27
C ASP A 293 -3.38 -15.22 -12.81
N GLY A 294 -3.67 -13.94 -12.56
CA GLY A 294 -3.60 -13.32 -11.24
C GLY A 294 -2.19 -12.98 -10.77
N LYS A 295 -1.14 -13.27 -11.55
CA LYS A 295 0.24 -12.92 -11.16
C LYS A 295 0.53 -11.46 -11.41
N THR A 296 1.41 -10.87 -10.60
CA THR A 296 1.84 -9.49 -10.81
C THR A 296 2.73 -9.40 -12.04
N ILE A 297 2.29 -8.59 -13.01
CA ILE A 297 3.06 -8.26 -14.19
C ILE A 297 4.01 -7.11 -13.88
N SER A 298 3.51 -6.05 -13.24
CA SER A 298 4.31 -4.87 -12.92
C SER A 298 3.73 -4.07 -11.78
N THR A 299 4.57 -3.57 -10.89
CA THR A 299 4.21 -2.56 -9.88
C THR A 299 4.38 -1.12 -10.39
N ASN A 300 4.91 -0.95 -11.60
CA ASN A 300 5.14 0.35 -12.24
C ASN A 300 4.13 0.64 -13.37
N GLY A 301 2.90 0.16 -13.21
CA GLY A 301 1.83 0.32 -14.20
C GLY A 301 1.53 1.78 -14.53
N ARG A 302 1.76 2.70 -13.59
CA ARG A 302 1.61 4.15 -13.83
C ARG A 302 2.52 4.62 -14.96
N ALA A 303 3.80 4.26 -14.91
CA ALA A 303 4.74 4.67 -15.95
C ALA A 303 4.42 4.02 -17.30
N ILE A 304 4.00 2.74 -17.29
CA ILE A 304 3.59 2.02 -18.50
C ILE A 304 2.41 2.71 -19.17
N ILE A 305 1.34 3.01 -18.43
CA ILE A 305 0.15 3.71 -18.95
C ILE A 305 0.49 5.12 -19.40
N SER A 306 1.26 5.88 -18.63
CA SER A 306 1.64 7.24 -19.04
C SER A 306 2.48 7.26 -20.32
N SER A 307 3.34 6.25 -20.53
CA SER A 307 4.22 6.20 -21.71
C SER A 307 3.48 5.66 -22.94
N TYR A 308 2.78 4.54 -22.79
CA TYR A 308 2.28 3.75 -23.93
C TYR A 308 0.75 3.64 -23.98
N GLY A 309 0.05 4.05 -22.92
CA GLY A 309 -1.41 3.96 -22.81
C GLY A 309 -1.92 2.54 -23.04
N ALA A 310 -3.02 2.43 -23.79
CA ALA A 310 -3.65 1.14 -24.11
C ALA A 310 -2.78 0.23 -25.01
N MET A 311 -1.78 0.76 -25.73
CA MET A 311 -0.96 -0.06 -26.63
C MET A 311 -0.07 -1.06 -25.89
N ALA A 312 0.27 -0.74 -24.64
CA ALA A 312 1.08 -1.60 -23.80
C ALA A 312 0.36 -2.88 -23.37
N PHE A 313 -0.98 -2.98 -23.49
CA PHE A 313 -1.71 -4.20 -23.14
C PHE A 313 -1.15 -5.42 -23.91
N PRO A 314 -0.88 -6.57 -23.25
CA PRO A 314 -1.28 -6.97 -21.89
C PRO A 314 -0.32 -6.55 -20.76
N PHE A 315 0.48 -5.51 -21.00
CA PHE A 315 1.41 -4.84 -20.07
C PHE A 315 2.64 -5.66 -19.67
N THR A 316 2.93 -6.72 -20.42
CA THR A 316 4.13 -7.53 -20.23
C THR A 316 5.38 -6.77 -20.66
N GLU A 317 6.52 -7.13 -20.07
CA GLU A 317 7.82 -6.57 -20.44
C GLU A 317 8.12 -6.76 -21.93
N SER A 318 7.87 -7.98 -22.46
CA SER A 318 7.99 -8.27 -23.90
C SER A 318 7.18 -7.29 -24.75
N ARG A 319 5.94 -6.99 -24.33
CA ARG A 319 5.07 -6.09 -25.08
C ARG A 319 5.61 -4.66 -25.08
N THR A 320 6.14 -4.19 -23.95
CA THR A 320 6.78 -2.86 -23.88
C THR A 320 8.04 -2.80 -24.75
N THR A 321 8.87 -3.85 -24.76
CA THR A 321 10.06 -3.91 -25.62
C THR A 321 9.71 -3.92 -27.11
N GLU A 322 8.65 -4.63 -27.50
CA GLU A 322 8.15 -4.60 -28.89
C GLU A 322 7.73 -3.19 -29.33
N ILE A 323 7.03 -2.45 -28.45
CA ILE A 323 6.61 -1.08 -28.74
C ILE A 323 7.82 -0.17 -28.87
N GLU A 324 8.79 -0.27 -27.96
CA GLU A 324 10.02 0.52 -28.01
C GLU A 324 10.84 0.25 -29.27
N ALA A 325 10.96 -1.02 -29.68
CA ALA A 325 11.64 -1.39 -30.92
C ALA A 325 10.93 -0.84 -32.15
N ALA A 326 9.59 -0.95 -32.22
CA ALA A 326 8.80 -0.42 -33.32
C ALA A 326 8.89 1.11 -33.41
N LEU A 327 8.80 1.81 -32.28
CA LEU A 327 8.97 3.27 -32.23
C LEU A 327 10.36 3.68 -32.67
N LYS A 328 11.40 2.95 -32.28
CA LYS A 328 12.76 3.21 -32.72
C LYS A 328 12.90 3.06 -34.24
N GLU A 329 12.39 1.96 -34.81
CA GLU A 329 12.42 1.72 -36.25
C GLU A 329 11.68 2.82 -37.03
N GLU A 330 10.51 3.24 -36.55
CA GLU A 330 9.75 4.36 -37.11
C GLU A 330 10.56 5.65 -37.08
N GLY A 331 11.19 5.98 -35.95
CA GLY A 331 12.01 7.19 -35.80
C GLY A 331 13.27 7.18 -36.66
N ASP A 332 13.89 6.02 -36.85
CA ASP A 332 15.06 5.85 -37.71
C ASP A 332 14.70 5.97 -39.20
N ALA A 333 13.44 5.70 -39.57
CA ALA A 333 12.92 5.90 -40.93
C ALA A 333 12.49 7.36 -41.23
N LEU A 334 12.30 8.19 -40.20
CA LEU A 334 11.90 9.59 -40.34
C LEU A 334 13.12 10.52 -40.51
N PRO A 335 13.00 11.60 -41.30
CA PRO A 335 14.07 12.59 -41.40
C PRO A 335 14.29 13.30 -40.06
N ARG A 336 15.55 13.64 -39.74
CA ARG A 336 15.90 14.30 -38.46
C ARG A 336 15.34 15.72 -38.36
N GLN A 337 15.15 16.38 -39.49
CA GLN A 337 14.63 17.75 -39.59
C GLN A 337 13.82 17.88 -40.88
N VAL A 338 12.76 18.68 -40.84
CA VAL A 338 11.92 18.98 -42.00
C VAL A 338 11.63 20.47 -42.08
N LYS A 339 11.36 20.95 -43.31
CA LYS A 339 10.83 22.28 -43.55
C LYS A 339 9.38 22.16 -44.02
N ASP A 340 8.46 22.48 -43.13
CA ASP A 340 7.03 22.47 -43.45
C ASP A 340 6.65 23.72 -44.27
N LEU A 341 5.76 23.56 -45.24
CA LEU A 341 5.30 24.68 -46.09
C LEU A 341 4.53 25.75 -45.32
N LYS A 342 3.85 25.38 -44.23
CA LYS A 342 3.00 26.26 -43.43
C LYS A 342 3.74 26.84 -42.22
N HIS A 343 5.03 26.52 -42.06
CA HIS A 343 5.84 26.99 -40.95
C HIS A 343 7.21 27.51 -41.39
N GLU A 344 7.62 28.67 -40.85
CA GLU A 344 8.84 29.35 -41.31
C GLU A 344 10.13 28.68 -40.79
N HIS A 345 10.12 28.18 -39.55
CA HIS A 345 11.29 27.58 -38.92
C HIS A 345 11.45 26.09 -39.30
N ILE A 346 12.69 25.59 -39.17
CA ILE A 346 12.97 24.16 -39.32
C ILE A 346 12.40 23.42 -38.12
N LEU A 347 11.64 22.36 -38.38
CA LEU A 347 11.11 21.46 -37.35
C LEU A 347 12.08 20.31 -37.14
N LYS A 348 12.33 19.94 -35.89
CA LYS A 348 13.19 18.80 -35.52
C LYS A 348 12.33 17.63 -35.10
N LEU A 349 12.76 16.43 -35.48
CA LEU A 349 12.12 15.21 -35.01
C LEU A 349 12.45 15.00 -33.52
N ASP A 350 11.41 14.88 -32.69
CA ASP A 350 11.54 14.59 -31.26
C ASP A 350 10.48 13.58 -30.78
N MET A 351 10.75 12.97 -29.63
CA MET A 351 9.86 12.03 -28.96
C MET A 351 9.04 12.75 -27.88
N ALA A 352 7.78 13.03 -28.17
CA ALA A 352 6.81 13.65 -27.28
C ALA A 352 5.85 12.64 -26.66
N LYS A 353 5.62 12.74 -25.34
CA LYS A 353 4.63 11.87 -24.64
C LYS A 353 3.18 12.15 -25.08
N ALA A 354 2.88 13.42 -25.33
CA ALA A 354 1.63 13.90 -25.91
C ALA A 354 1.85 15.32 -26.44
N TYR A 355 1.19 15.66 -27.55
CA TYR A 355 1.18 17.00 -28.14
C TYR A 355 -0.11 17.22 -28.92
N VAL A 356 -0.42 18.45 -29.30
CA VAL A 356 -1.52 18.75 -30.22
C VAL A 356 -0.91 19.19 -31.54
N CYS A 357 -1.19 18.46 -32.61
CA CYS A 357 -0.66 18.81 -33.92
C CYS A 357 -1.28 20.12 -34.41
N ASP A 358 -0.45 21.09 -34.77
CA ASP A 358 -0.89 22.40 -35.19
C ASP A 358 -1.59 22.44 -36.55
N SER A 359 -1.34 21.44 -37.39
CA SER A 359 -2.01 21.31 -38.69
C SER A 359 -3.41 20.72 -38.54
N CYS A 360 -3.55 19.53 -37.95
CA CYS A 360 -4.83 18.83 -37.89
C CYS A 360 -5.62 19.03 -36.59
N LYS A 361 -5.04 19.68 -35.58
CA LYS A 361 -5.59 19.93 -34.24
C LYS A 361 -5.99 18.66 -33.48
N LYS A 362 -5.44 17.50 -33.86
CA LYS A 362 -5.62 16.22 -33.15
C LYS A 362 -4.44 15.95 -32.23
N LEU A 363 -4.70 15.17 -31.17
CA LEU A 363 -3.67 14.71 -30.25
C LEU A 363 -2.66 13.79 -30.97
N GLY A 364 -1.38 14.00 -30.73
CA GLY A 364 -0.27 13.14 -31.14
C GLY A 364 0.44 12.52 -29.95
N ARG A 365 1.16 11.42 -30.20
CA ARG A 365 2.05 10.74 -29.23
C ARG A 365 3.27 10.19 -29.97
N PHE A 366 4.35 10.01 -29.22
CA PHE A 366 5.65 9.54 -29.70
C PHE A 366 6.29 10.55 -30.65
N TRP A 367 6.46 10.24 -31.92
CA TRP A 367 7.18 11.13 -32.83
C TRP A 367 6.40 12.41 -33.16
N ALA A 368 7.08 13.54 -33.06
CA ALA A 368 6.61 14.87 -33.44
C ALA A 368 7.70 15.61 -34.21
N PHE A 369 7.30 16.45 -35.15
CA PHE A 369 8.17 17.49 -35.70
C PHE A 369 7.90 18.79 -34.95
N SER A 370 8.85 19.20 -34.11
CA SER A 370 8.69 20.29 -33.15
C SER A 370 9.59 21.47 -33.49
N CYS A 371 9.06 22.68 -33.29
CA CYS A 371 9.80 23.93 -33.46
C CYS A 371 10.33 24.46 -32.13
N ASP A 372 11.64 24.49 -31.95
CA ASP A 372 12.29 25.05 -30.75
C ASP A 372 12.05 26.56 -30.54
N VAL A 373 11.56 27.27 -31.57
CA VAL A 373 11.39 28.74 -31.53
C VAL A 373 9.98 29.15 -31.10
N CYS A 374 8.95 28.39 -31.47
CA CYS A 374 7.57 28.85 -31.32
C CYS A 374 6.53 27.77 -31.01
N ASP A 375 6.92 26.70 -30.31
CA ASP A 375 6.01 25.68 -29.75
C ASP A 375 5.01 25.13 -30.79
N TYR A 376 5.51 24.94 -32.01
CA TYR A 376 4.74 24.46 -33.16
C TYR A 376 5.07 22.99 -33.40
N ASP A 377 4.07 22.12 -33.26
CA ASP A 377 4.23 20.67 -33.33
C ASP A 377 3.40 20.06 -34.45
N LEU A 378 3.99 19.16 -35.24
CA LEU A 378 3.29 18.41 -36.27
C LEU A 378 3.39 16.91 -36.06
N HIS A 379 2.32 16.19 -36.42
CA HIS A 379 2.43 14.76 -36.69
C HIS A 379 3.41 14.53 -37.85
N PRO A 380 4.19 13.44 -37.85
CA PRO A 380 5.02 13.08 -38.99
C PRO A 380 4.26 13.02 -40.32
N THR A 381 2.98 12.60 -40.27
CA THR A 381 2.08 12.53 -41.44
C THR A 381 1.42 13.85 -41.83
N CYS A 382 1.59 14.92 -41.05
CA CYS A 382 1.01 16.24 -41.30
C CYS A 382 1.99 17.24 -41.92
N VAL A 383 3.25 16.84 -42.15
CA VAL A 383 4.26 17.67 -42.82
C VAL A 383 3.92 17.79 -44.30
N GLU A 384 3.90 19.01 -44.81
CA GLU A 384 3.71 19.30 -46.23
C GLU A 384 5.03 19.76 -46.86
N GLU A 385 5.63 18.90 -47.69
CA GLU A 385 6.87 19.19 -48.42
C GLU A 385 6.60 19.75 -49.83
N LYS A 386 7.48 20.64 -50.33
CA LYS A 386 7.44 21.10 -51.72
C LYS A 386 7.81 19.96 -52.66
N GLN A 387 6.94 19.63 -53.62
CA GLN A 387 7.35 18.88 -54.81
C GLN A 387 8.15 19.81 -55.72
N GLU A 388 9.46 19.59 -55.86
CA GLU A 388 10.24 20.23 -56.91
C GLU A 388 9.86 19.59 -58.26
N THR A 389 8.92 20.22 -58.98
CA THR A 389 8.69 19.88 -60.40
C THR A 389 9.86 20.44 -61.22
N TYR A 390 10.82 19.59 -61.57
CA TYR A 390 11.78 19.91 -62.62
C TYR A 390 11.02 19.90 -63.96
N LEU A 391 10.63 21.08 -64.44
CA LEU A 391 10.18 21.25 -65.81
C LEU A 391 11.43 21.17 -66.70
N GLU A 392 11.56 20.09 -67.47
CA GLU A 392 12.50 20.03 -68.58
C GLU A 392 12.14 21.11 -69.60
N ASP A 393 13.04 22.07 -69.81
CA ASP A 393 12.92 23.07 -70.87
C ASP A 393 12.97 22.38 -72.25
N PRO A 394 11.99 22.60 -73.14
CA PRO A 394 12.05 22.07 -74.49
C PRO A 394 13.09 22.85 -75.31
N VAL A 395 14.12 22.14 -75.75
CA VAL A 395 15.15 22.61 -76.70
C VAL A 395 14.46 23.12 -77.97
N MET A 396 14.47 24.43 -78.17
CA MET A 396 14.12 25.09 -79.44
C MET A 396 15.20 24.78 -80.46
N GLY A 397 14.91 23.87 -81.39
CA GLY A 397 15.67 23.70 -82.62
C GLY A 397 15.42 24.87 -83.57
N LEU A 398 16.50 25.46 -84.08
CA LEU A 398 16.49 26.27 -85.30
C LEU A 398 17.57 25.71 -86.24
N VAL A 399 17.09 25.23 -87.39
CA VAL A 399 17.87 25.05 -88.63
C VAL A 399 17.75 26.34 -89.42
#